data_AF-A0AA45WRK1-F1
#
_entry.id   AF-A0AA45WRK1-F1
#
_cell.length_a   1.000
_cell.length_b   1.000
_cell.length_c   1.000
_cell.angle_alpha   90.00
_cell.angle_beta   90.00
_cell.angle_gamma   90.00
#
_symmetry.space_group_name_H-M   'P 1'
#
loop_
_entity.id
_entity.type
_entity.pdbx_description
1 polymer ?
#
loop_
_entity_poly.entity_id
_entity_poly.type
_entity_poly.pdbx_seq_one_letter_code
_entity_poly.pdbx_strand_id
1 'polypeptide(L)'
;MNMRENQGSRKRKGSATLEFITIIPLVFFMCLVVWQFFVAGMAVMETQSLVKEGVRLTASSGKPEKEEARGKKVFPNTEDYHLSSYEVKIKDGQVIAKAKTEIDIVFLPGSSSVSFETKAKSPVIN
;
A
#
# COMPACT_ATOMS: atom_id res chain seq x y z
N MET A 1 -74.71 -12.76 15.74
CA MET A 1 -74.34 -11.34 15.92
C MET A 1 -72.82 -11.27 15.99
N ASN A 2 -72.23 -10.50 15.09
CA ASN A 2 -70.80 -10.44 14.76
C ASN A 2 -69.92 -9.97 15.93
N MET A 3 -68.65 -10.38 15.97
CA MET A 3 -67.53 -9.53 15.54
C MET A 3 -66.20 -10.29 15.62
N ARG A 4 -65.59 -10.51 14.45
CA ARG A 4 -64.19 -10.92 14.30
C ARG A 4 -63.33 -9.68 14.52
N GLU A 5 -62.58 -9.65 15.61
CA GLU A 5 -61.58 -8.60 15.82
C GLU A 5 -60.38 -8.87 14.91
N ASN A 6 -60.27 -8.01 13.90
CA ASN A 6 -59.28 -8.03 12.86
C ASN A 6 -57.91 -7.71 13.47
N GLN A 7 -57.03 -8.71 13.57
CA GLN A 7 -55.60 -8.51 13.87
C GLN A 7 -54.99 -7.70 12.74
N GLY A 8 -55.03 -6.37 12.88
CA GLY A 8 -54.37 -5.44 11.99
C GLY A 8 -52.87 -5.74 12.00
N SER A 9 -52.41 -6.41 10.94
CA SER A 9 -50.99 -6.52 10.60
C SER A 9 -50.45 -5.10 10.44
N ARG A 10 -49.89 -4.57 11.53
CA ARG A 10 -49.26 -3.27 11.59
C ARG A 10 -47.97 -3.41 10.78
N LYS A 11 -48.07 -3.20 9.45
CA LYS A 11 -46.93 -3.00 8.55
C LYS A 11 -46.02 -1.97 9.22
N ARG A 12 -44.95 -2.44 9.88
CA ARG A 12 -43.87 -1.58 10.34
C ARG A 12 -43.25 -1.00 9.07
N LYS A 13 -43.66 0.22 8.68
CA LYS A 13 -42.87 1.05 7.80
C LYS A 13 -41.58 1.32 8.57
N GLY A 14 -40.57 0.48 8.34
CA GLY A 14 -39.21 0.73 8.80
C GLY A 14 -38.83 2.13 8.32
N SER A 15 -38.37 2.96 9.26
CA SER A 15 -37.87 4.29 8.92
C SER A 15 -36.69 4.09 7.98
N ALA A 16 -36.87 4.39 6.69
CA ALA A 16 -35.86 4.21 5.64
C ALA A 16 -34.51 4.87 6.02
N THR A 17 -34.54 5.88 6.89
CA THR A 17 -33.37 6.56 7.45
C THR A 17 -32.52 5.66 8.36
N LEU A 18 -33.15 4.75 9.13
CA LEU A 18 -32.46 3.86 10.08
C LEU A 18 -31.73 2.72 9.34
N GLU A 19 -32.34 2.21 8.27
CA GLU A 19 -31.71 1.26 7.35
C GLU A 19 -30.51 1.90 6.62
N PHE A 20 -30.62 3.17 6.22
CA PHE A 20 -29.52 3.89 5.58
C PHE A 20 -28.33 4.14 6.52
N ILE A 21 -28.59 4.53 7.78
CA ILE A 21 -27.55 4.72 8.80
C ILE A 21 -26.72 3.45 9.01
N THR A 22 -27.35 2.29 8.88
CA THR A 22 -26.71 0.98 9.09
C THR A 22 -25.71 0.65 7.96
N ILE A 23 -25.89 1.23 6.78
CA ILE A 23 -25.03 1.01 5.60
C ILE A 23 -23.82 1.97 5.59
N ILE A 24 -23.91 3.12 6.27
CA ILE A 24 -22.82 4.12 6.30
C ILE A 24 -21.47 3.53 6.76
N PRO A 25 -21.39 2.75 7.86
CA PRO A 25 -20.13 2.14 8.28
C PRO A 25 -19.54 1.20 7.22
N LEU A 26 -20.40 0.47 6.51
CA LEU A 26 -19.97 -0.45 5.45
C LEU A 26 -19.38 0.30 4.25
N VAL A 27 -20.02 1.40 3.85
CA VAL A 27 -19.52 2.25 2.76
C VAL A 27 -18.19 2.89 3.16
N PHE A 28 -18.07 3.37 4.41
CA PHE A 28 -16.82 3.91 4.91
C PHE A 28 -15.70 2.86 4.91
N PHE A 29 -15.97 1.63 5.34
CA PHE A 29 -15.02 0.53 5.29
C PHE A 29 -14.60 0.22 3.84
N MET A 30 -15.53 0.25 2.89
CA MET A 30 -15.22 0.06 1.47
C MET A 30 -14.31 1.16 0.94
N CYS A 31 -14.54 2.42 1.31
CA CYS A 31 -13.65 3.53 0.95
C CYS A 31 -12.22 3.33 1.50
N LEU A 32 -12.08 2.87 2.74
CA LEU A 32 -10.77 2.57 3.34
C LEU A 32 -10.05 1.43 2.61
N VAL A 33 -10.77 0.39 2.19
CA VAL A 33 -10.18 -0.70 1.40
C VAL A 33 -9.66 -0.16 0.06
N VAL A 34 -10.44 0.67 -0.64
CA VAL A 34 -10.01 1.31 -1.89
C VAL A 34 -8.79 2.20 -1.66
N TRP A 35 -8.77 2.97 -0.57
CA TRP A 35 -7.61 3.77 -0.18
C TRP A 35 -6.36 2.92 0.04
N GLN A 36 -6.49 1.78 0.74
CA GLN A 36 -5.37 0.87 0.98
C GLN A 36 -4.79 0.32 -0.33
N PHE A 37 -5.63 0.02 -1.33
CA PHE A 37 -5.15 -0.40 -2.65
C PHE A 37 -4.34 0.71 -3.34
N PHE A 38 -4.76 1.97 -3.20
CA PHE A 38 -4.04 3.11 -3.76
C PHE A 38 -2.67 3.27 -3.11
N VAL A 39 -2.60 3.26 -1.78
CA VAL A 39 -1.36 3.32 -1.00
C VAL A 39 -0.42 2.16 -1.38
N ALA A 40 -0.93 0.93 -1.43
CA ALA A 40 -0.12 -0.23 -1.81
C ALA A 40 0.41 -0.13 -3.25
N GLY A 41 -0.40 0.36 -4.18
CA GLY A 41 0.00 0.60 -5.56
C GLY A 41 1.13 1.61 -5.67
N MET A 42 1.00 2.75 -4.97
CA MET A 42 2.02 3.80 -4.92
C MET A 42 3.35 3.26 -4.36
N ALA A 43 3.30 2.59 -3.20
CA ALA A 43 4.46 1.99 -2.57
C ALA A 43 5.18 1.04 -3.54
N VAL A 44 4.45 0.11 -4.17
CA VAL A 44 5.04 -0.84 -5.12
C VAL A 44 5.68 -0.13 -6.33
N MET A 45 5.00 0.86 -6.92
CA MET A 45 5.53 1.59 -8.08
C MET A 45 6.80 2.37 -7.74
N GLU A 46 6.84 3.00 -6.58
CA GLU A 46 8.01 3.76 -6.12
C GLU A 46 9.17 2.85 -5.77
N THR A 47 8.94 1.75 -5.05
CA THR A 47 9.99 0.77 -4.75
C THR A 47 10.58 0.19 -6.04
N GLN A 48 9.75 -0.14 -7.03
CA GLN A 48 10.22 -0.62 -8.33
C GLN A 48 11.02 0.43 -9.09
N SER A 49 10.55 1.68 -9.09
CA SER A 49 11.25 2.80 -9.74
C SER A 49 12.60 3.05 -9.09
N LEU A 50 12.66 3.05 -7.76
CA LEU A 50 13.89 3.19 -6.99
C LEU A 50 14.92 2.11 -7.33
N VAL A 51 14.50 0.84 -7.32
CA VAL A 51 15.40 -0.28 -7.61
C VAL A 51 15.89 -0.24 -9.06
N LYS A 52 15.01 0.09 -10.02
CA LYS A 52 15.38 0.21 -11.44
C LYS A 52 16.36 1.36 -11.68
N GLU A 53 16.09 2.52 -11.08
CA GLU A 53 16.98 3.67 -11.17
C GLU A 53 18.33 3.39 -10.48
N GLY A 54 18.31 2.83 -9.27
CA GLY A 54 19.51 2.48 -8.52
C GLY A 54 20.42 1.53 -9.29
N VAL A 55 19.84 0.52 -9.94
CA VAL A 55 20.58 -0.38 -10.82
C VAL A 55 21.18 0.35 -12.01
N ARG A 56 20.38 1.15 -12.73
CA ARG A 56 20.84 1.89 -13.92
C ARG A 56 21.95 2.89 -13.59
N LEU A 57 21.75 3.67 -12.53
CA LEU A 57 22.69 4.70 -12.10
C LEU A 57 23.98 4.10 -11.59
N THR A 58 23.92 3.01 -10.81
CA THR A 58 25.12 2.31 -10.35
C THR A 58 25.85 1.63 -11.49
N ALA A 59 25.12 1.09 -12.49
CA ALA A 59 25.74 0.51 -13.68
C ALA A 59 26.49 1.56 -14.52
N SER A 60 26.01 2.81 -14.54
CA SER A 60 26.69 3.91 -15.25
C SER A 60 27.75 4.65 -14.41
N SER A 61 27.56 4.77 -13.10
CA SER A 61 28.43 5.55 -12.22
C SER A 61 29.54 4.73 -11.56
N GLY A 62 29.36 3.40 -11.48
CA GLY A 62 30.27 2.47 -10.82
C GLY A 62 30.38 2.66 -9.29
N LYS A 63 29.51 3.47 -8.68
CA LYS A 63 29.60 3.85 -7.25
C LYS A 63 28.34 3.44 -6.48
N PRO A 64 28.24 2.19 -6.01
CA PRO A 64 27.04 1.68 -5.33
C PRO A 64 26.69 2.44 -4.05
N GLU A 65 27.68 2.81 -3.23
CA GLU A 65 27.46 3.50 -1.94
C GLU A 65 26.80 4.88 -2.12
N LYS A 66 27.14 5.61 -3.19
CA LYS A 66 26.53 6.93 -3.47
C LYS A 66 25.07 6.79 -3.88
N GLU A 67 24.75 5.76 -4.66
CA GLU A 67 23.38 5.49 -5.08
C GLU A 67 22.52 4.93 -3.96
N GLU A 68 23.09 4.17 -3.02
CA GLU A 68 22.39 3.76 -1.79
C GLU A 68 21.97 4.98 -0.95
N ALA A 69 22.92 5.88 -0.67
CA ALA A 69 22.65 7.09 0.10
C ALA A 69 21.64 8.02 -0.60
N ARG A 70 21.75 8.15 -1.92
CA ARG A 70 20.80 8.91 -2.73
C ARG A 70 19.43 8.26 -2.73
N GLY A 71 19.35 6.95 -2.90
CA GLY A 71 18.08 6.22 -2.96
C GLY A 71 17.30 6.32 -1.65
N LYS A 72 17.96 6.22 -0.50
CA LYS A 72 17.35 6.46 0.82
C LYS A 72 16.85 7.89 1.00
N LYS A 73 17.47 8.87 0.35
CA LYS A 73 17.07 10.29 0.42
C LYS A 73 15.93 10.64 -0.54
N VAL A 74 15.87 9.97 -1.70
CA VAL A 74 14.88 10.24 -2.74
C VAL A 74 13.57 9.50 -2.47
N PHE A 75 13.62 8.34 -1.80
CA PHE A 75 12.41 7.63 -1.44
C PHE A 75 11.56 8.46 -0.48
N PRO A 76 10.26 8.64 -0.77
CA PRO A 76 9.42 9.50 0.05
C PRO A 76 9.20 8.87 1.43
N ASN A 77 9.36 9.69 2.45
CA ASN A 77 9.06 9.33 3.81
C ASN A 77 7.60 9.72 4.08
N THR A 78 6.67 8.79 3.90
CA THR A 78 5.24 9.01 4.13
C THR A 78 4.78 8.34 5.42
N GLU A 79 3.65 8.78 5.97
CA GLU A 79 3.04 8.15 7.14
C GLU A 79 2.40 6.78 6.81
N ASP A 80 2.08 6.55 5.53
CA ASP A 80 1.38 5.33 5.09
C ASP A 80 2.35 4.22 4.60
N TYR A 81 3.56 4.58 4.18
CA TYR A 81 4.61 3.63 3.80
C TYR A 81 6.00 4.25 3.87
N HIS A 82 6.98 3.41 4.20
CA HIS A 82 8.35 3.85 4.37
C HIS A 82 9.35 2.78 3.90
N LEU A 83 10.57 3.22 3.61
CA LEU A 83 11.64 2.34 3.15
C LEU A 83 12.39 1.73 4.34
N SER A 84 12.13 0.47 4.66
CA SER A 84 12.79 -0.24 5.76
C SER A 84 14.24 -0.62 5.43
N SER A 85 14.54 -0.97 4.17
CA SER A 85 15.91 -1.25 3.75
C SER A 85 16.13 -1.01 2.26
N TYR A 86 17.31 -0.52 1.92
CA TYR A 86 17.75 -0.35 0.55
C TYR A 86 19.24 -0.61 0.43
N GLU A 87 19.60 -1.55 -0.44
CA GLU A 87 20.97 -1.97 -0.71
C GLU A 87 21.20 -2.12 -2.21
N VAL A 88 22.35 -1.67 -2.69
CA VAL A 88 22.81 -1.80 -4.07
C VAL A 88 24.22 -2.39 -4.07
N LYS A 89 24.39 -3.56 -4.69
CA LYS A 89 25.66 -4.28 -4.73
C LYS A 89 26.06 -4.59 -6.17
N ILE A 90 27.36 -4.49 -6.46
CA ILE A 90 27.94 -4.96 -7.71
C ILE A 90 28.56 -6.33 -7.43
N LYS A 91 28.12 -7.36 -8.15
CA LYS A 91 28.66 -8.72 -8.04
C LYS A 91 28.78 -9.33 -9.43
N ASP A 92 29.93 -9.89 -9.77
CA ASP A 92 30.19 -10.61 -11.03
C ASP A 92 29.84 -9.80 -12.30
N GLY A 93 30.15 -8.49 -12.32
CA GLY A 93 29.81 -7.62 -13.46
C GLY A 93 28.32 -7.33 -13.61
N GLN A 94 27.52 -7.62 -12.58
CA GLN A 94 26.09 -7.31 -12.51
C GLN A 94 25.80 -6.41 -11.32
N VAL A 95 24.95 -5.42 -11.51
CA VAL A 95 24.41 -4.58 -10.46
C VAL A 95 23.11 -5.19 -9.95
N ILE A 96 23.01 -5.38 -8.64
CA ILE A 96 21.85 -5.92 -7.95
C ILE A 96 21.38 -4.86 -6.95
N ALA A 97 20.18 -4.32 -7.14
CA ALA A 97 19.53 -3.50 -6.11
C ALA A 97 18.41 -4.30 -5.44
N LYS A 98 18.28 -4.10 -4.12
CA LYS A 98 17.22 -4.66 -3.29
C LYS A 98 16.60 -3.53 -2.48
N ALA A 99 15.28 -3.46 -2.49
CA ALA A 99 14.53 -2.55 -1.65
C ALA A 99 13.46 -3.32 -0.88
N LYS A 100 13.30 -2.93 0.39
CA LYS A 100 12.25 -3.39 1.28
C LYS A 100 11.46 -2.17 1.73
N THR A 101 10.17 -2.20 1.48
CA THR A 101 9.23 -1.14 1.84
C THR A 101 8.18 -1.73 2.76
N GLU A 102 7.92 -1.07 3.87
CA GLU A 102 6.83 -1.40 4.78
C GLU A 102 5.66 -0.47 4.50
N ILE A 103 4.47 -1.07 4.38
CA ILE A 103 3.21 -0.39 4.08
C ILE A 103 2.31 -0.54 5.29
N ASP A 104 1.93 0.58 5.90
CA ASP A 104 1.10 0.61 7.09
C ASP A 104 -0.38 0.40 6.72
N ILE A 105 -1.08 -0.42 7.50
CA ILE A 105 -2.50 -0.69 7.27
C ILE A 105 -3.34 0.36 7.99
N VAL A 106 -4.03 1.21 7.22
CA VAL A 106 -4.73 2.40 7.71
C VAL A 106 -5.89 2.07 8.68
N PHE A 107 -6.45 0.87 8.60
CA PHE A 107 -7.66 0.48 9.35
C PHE A 107 -7.43 -0.53 10.49
N LEU A 108 -6.18 -0.93 10.77
CA LEU A 108 -5.85 -1.83 11.89
C LEU A 108 -5.17 -1.04 13.03
N PRO A 109 -5.69 -1.09 14.27
CA PRO A 109 -5.01 -0.49 15.40
C PRO A 109 -3.75 -1.28 15.76
N GLY A 110 -2.62 -0.58 15.84
CA GLY A 110 -1.30 -1.15 16.18
C GLY A 110 -0.53 -1.54 14.92
N SER A 111 0.63 -0.90 14.73
CA SER A 111 1.77 -1.13 13.80
C SER A 111 1.76 -2.40 12.94
N SER A 112 0.67 -2.64 12.22
CA SER A 112 0.46 -3.80 11.36
C SER A 112 0.89 -3.38 9.99
N SER A 113 2.18 -3.54 9.72
CA SER A 113 2.81 -3.16 8.47
C SER A 113 3.00 -4.40 7.61
N VAL A 114 2.64 -4.31 6.33
CA VAL A 114 2.93 -5.34 5.34
C VAL A 114 4.28 -5.03 4.72
N SER A 115 5.24 -5.95 4.88
CA SER A 115 6.54 -5.80 4.23
C SER A 115 6.51 -6.31 2.79
N PHE A 116 6.93 -5.44 1.87
CA PHE A 116 7.09 -5.73 0.45
C PHE A 116 8.58 -5.67 0.09
N GLU A 117 9.11 -6.76 -0.47
CA GLU A 117 10.50 -6.85 -0.91
C GLU A 117 10.57 -6.99 -2.42
N THR A 118 11.36 -6.13 -3.08
CA THR A 118 11.63 -6.23 -4.51
C THR A 118 13.13 -6.17 -4.82
N LYS A 119 13.51 -6.85 -5.90
CA LYS A 119 14.91 -7.02 -6.31
C LYS A 119 15.00 -6.86 -7.83
N ALA A 120 15.93 -6.04 -8.31
CA ALA A 120 16.23 -5.97 -9.74
C ALA A 120 17.73 -6.17 -9.99
N LYS A 121 18.04 -6.63 -11.20
CA LYS A 121 19.38 -6.96 -11.67
C LYS A 121 19.60 -6.34 -13.05
N SER A 122 20.79 -5.80 -13.30
CA SER A 122 21.23 -5.39 -14.64
C SER A 122 22.72 -5.68 -14.84
N PRO A 123 23.17 -6.00 -16.06
CA PRO A 123 24.59 -6.02 -16.39
C PRO A 123 25.20 -4.64 -16.16
N VAL A 124 26.47 -4.60 -15.74
CA VAL A 124 27.30 -3.39 -15.73
C VAL A 124 27.63 -3.06 -17.18
N ILE A 125 27.34 -1.83 -17.60
CA ILE A 125 27.67 -1.34 -18.93
C ILE A 125 29.05 -0.69 -18.78
N ASN A 126 30.10 -1.41 -19.18
CA ASN A 126 31.47 -0.90 -19.22
C ASN A 126 31.76 -0.24 -20.57
#